data_AF-A0A8T3XTN6-F1
#
_entry.id   AF-A0A8T3XTN6-F1
#
_cell.length_a   1.000
_cell.length_b   1.000
_cell.length_c   1.000
_cell.angle_alpha   90.00
_cell.angle_beta   90.00
_cell.angle_gamma   90.00
#
_symmetry.space_group_name_H-M   'P 1'
#
loop_
_entity.id
_entity.type
_entity.pdbx_description
1 polymer ?
#
loop_
_entity_poly.entity_id
_entity_poly.type
_entity_poly.pdbx_seq_one_letter_code
_entity_poly.pdbx_strand_id
1 'polypeptide(L)'
;MKSITFFVIILSLLVIPAAYGQLSDRTGLKQVFTIETGGYSFPVEIVSNFNVEETAFSAEEKKLTLHVFSSLQNNVAEIQIPKNLINGNFTFFVNGTEVFPSVQANDKISFVFMEFAGNGTNKIEIIGTTYLPEFSAVAPLVLASSLAGLLILKRKSFL
;
A
#
# COMPACT_ATOMS: atom_id res chain seq x y z
N MET A 1 26.46 53.18 15.88
CA MET A 1 26.68 52.57 14.55
C MET A 1 27.33 51.19 14.58
N LYS A 2 28.16 50.82 15.58
CA LYS A 2 28.83 49.50 15.65
C LYS A 2 27.90 48.29 15.93
N SER A 3 26.79 48.50 16.66
CA SER A 3 25.84 47.43 17.00
C SER A 3 24.96 46.99 15.83
N ILE A 4 24.70 47.86 14.85
CA ILE A 4 23.87 47.54 13.69
C ILE A 4 24.64 46.64 12.72
N THR A 5 25.94 46.88 12.55
CA THR A 5 26.81 46.07 11.69
C THR A 5 26.93 44.63 12.21
N PHE A 6 26.97 44.44 13.53
CA PHE A 6 27.04 43.12 14.15
C PHE A 6 25.76 42.30 13.93
N PHE A 7 24.61 42.96 13.94
CA PHE A 7 23.32 42.30 13.71
C PHE A 7 23.13 41.85 12.25
N VAL A 8 23.64 42.63 11.29
CA VAL A 8 23.58 42.29 9.85
C VAL A 8 24.46 41.08 9.51
N ILE A 9 25.63 40.94 10.17
CA ILE A 9 26.55 39.81 9.95
C ILE A 9 25.98 38.49 10.51
N ILE A 10 25.24 38.55 11.63
CA ILE A 10 24.59 37.37 12.21
C ILE A 10 23.43 36.89 11.32
N LEU A 11 22.69 37.81 10.70
CA LEU A 11 21.56 37.46 9.84
C LEU A 11 22.01 36.77 8.54
N SER A 12 23.21 37.09 8.01
CA SER A 12 23.75 36.43 6.81
C SER A 12 24.29 35.00 7.06
N LEU A 13 24.49 34.60 8.32
CA LEU A 13 24.95 33.24 8.67
C LEU A 13 23.80 32.22 8.81
N LEU A 14 22.54 32.65 8.70
CA LEU A 14 21.36 31.78 8.82
C LEU A 14 20.84 31.22 7.49
N VAL A 15 21.49 31.54 6.36
CA VAL A 15 21.14 30.91 5.07
C VAL A 15 21.87 29.58 4.98
N ILE A 16 21.30 28.54 5.60
CA ILE A 16 21.73 27.16 5.36
C ILE A 16 21.14 26.79 4.00
N PRO A 17 21.92 26.63 2.91
CA PRO A 17 21.37 26.04 1.71
C PRO A 17 20.88 24.65 2.09
N ALA A 18 19.59 24.39 1.89
CA ALA A 18 19.08 23.03 1.97
C ALA A 18 19.92 22.20 0.98
N ALA A 19 20.77 21.32 1.51
CA ALA A 19 21.54 20.40 0.71
C ALA A 19 20.55 19.35 0.19
N TYR A 20 19.89 19.66 -0.91
CA TYR A 20 19.21 18.66 -1.72
C TYR A 20 20.30 17.82 -2.38
N GLY A 21 20.79 16.80 -1.66
CA GLY A 21 21.63 15.78 -2.26
C GLY A 21 20.85 15.14 -3.41
N GLN A 22 21.49 14.98 -4.58
CA GLN A 22 20.93 14.14 -5.63
C GLN A 22 20.72 12.74 -5.04
N LEU A 23 19.46 12.31 -4.96
CA LEU A 23 19.14 10.93 -4.63
C LEU A 23 19.78 10.06 -5.72
N SER A 24 20.56 9.06 -5.32
CA SER A 24 21.03 8.04 -6.27
C SER A 24 19.82 7.38 -6.94
N ASP A 25 19.94 7.05 -8.22
CA ASP A 25 18.89 6.42 -9.06
C ASP A 25 18.34 5.10 -8.48
N ARG A 26 18.98 4.55 -7.44
CA ARG A 26 18.56 3.34 -6.73
C ARG A 26 18.33 3.55 -5.22
N THR A 27 18.21 4.80 -4.77
CA THR A 27 17.88 5.08 -3.36
C THR A 27 16.43 4.69 -3.09
N GLY A 28 16.20 3.84 -2.10
CA GLY A 28 14.84 3.46 -1.70
C GLY A 28 14.20 4.51 -0.80
N LEU A 29 13.18 5.20 -1.29
CA LEU A 29 12.25 6.02 -0.51
C LEU A 29 11.22 5.10 0.13
N LYS A 30 11.24 4.99 1.47
CA LYS A 30 10.21 4.25 2.21
C LYS A 30 8.98 5.10 2.44
N GLN A 31 7.82 4.60 2.01
CA GLN A 31 6.50 5.21 2.24
C GLN A 31 5.53 4.16 2.77
N VAL A 32 4.63 4.57 3.66
CA VAL A 32 3.61 3.68 4.24
C VAL A 32 2.24 4.31 4.04
N PHE A 33 1.36 3.61 3.35
CA PHE A 33 -0.01 4.03 3.08
C PHE A 33 -0.97 3.16 3.85
N THR A 34 -1.91 3.78 4.56
CA THR A 34 -2.94 3.04 5.30
C THR A 34 -4.19 2.95 4.44
N ILE A 35 -4.55 1.73 4.04
CA ILE A 35 -5.78 1.45 3.30
C ILE A 35 -6.88 1.15 4.31
N GLU A 36 -7.90 2.00 4.35
CA GLU A 36 -9.07 1.85 5.23
C GLU A 36 -10.21 1.19 4.46
N THR A 37 -10.60 -0.02 4.85
CA THR A 37 -11.67 -0.76 4.16
C THR A 37 -12.27 -1.85 5.04
N GLY A 38 -13.58 -2.12 4.88
CA GLY A 38 -14.30 -3.12 5.68
C GLY A 38 -14.24 -2.89 7.20
N GLY A 39 -13.98 -1.66 7.65
CA GLY A 39 -13.85 -1.30 9.06
C GLY A 39 -12.48 -1.57 9.68
N TYR A 40 -11.46 -1.88 8.86
CA TYR A 40 -10.08 -2.14 9.29
C TYR A 40 -9.08 -1.27 8.53
N SER A 41 -7.91 -1.10 9.14
CA SER A 41 -6.78 -0.33 8.61
C SER A 41 -5.64 -1.27 8.22
N PHE A 42 -5.15 -1.16 6.98
CA PHE A 42 -4.10 -2.02 6.43
C PHE A 42 -2.89 -1.20 5.99
N PRO A 43 -1.74 -1.29 6.69
CA PRO A 43 -0.53 -0.60 6.27
C PRO A 43 0.10 -1.33 5.08
N VAL A 44 0.20 -0.65 3.94
CA VAL A 44 0.96 -1.07 2.77
C VAL A 44 2.29 -0.32 2.78
N GLU A 45 3.39 -1.06 2.85
CA GLU A 45 4.73 -0.47 2.82
C GLU A 45 5.32 -0.55 1.42
N ILE A 46 5.88 0.56 0.95
CA ILE A 46 6.52 0.67 -0.37
C ILE A 46 7.91 1.24 -0.17
N VAL A 47 8.91 0.60 -0.77
CA VAL A 47 10.28 1.13 -0.89
C VAL A 47 10.59 1.24 -2.37
N SER A 48 10.76 2.46 -2.87
CA SER A 48 10.91 2.71 -4.31
C SER A 48 11.90 3.83 -4.62
N ASN A 49 12.44 3.86 -5.83
CA ASN A 49 13.24 5.00 -6.32
C ASN A 49 12.39 6.14 -6.90
N PHE A 50 11.07 6.08 -6.72
CA PHE A 50 10.09 7.09 -7.14
C PHE A 50 9.18 7.48 -5.97
N ASN A 51 8.44 8.57 -6.13
CA ASN A 51 7.47 9.02 -5.15
C ASN A 51 6.09 8.42 -5.42
N VAL A 52 5.43 7.86 -4.40
CA VAL A 52 4.00 7.52 -4.47
C VAL A 52 3.21 8.74 -3.99
N GLU A 53 2.41 9.32 -4.87
CA GLU A 53 1.67 10.55 -4.58
C GLU A 53 0.31 10.26 -3.96
N GLU A 54 -0.37 9.23 -4.46
CA GLU A 54 -1.72 8.87 -4.04
C GLU A 54 -1.94 7.35 -4.15
N THR A 55 -2.77 6.82 -3.25
CA THR A 55 -3.22 5.43 -3.30
C THR A 55 -4.74 5.36 -3.28
N ALA A 56 -5.31 4.50 -4.11
CA ALA A 56 -6.75 4.21 -4.12
C ALA A 56 -6.99 2.70 -3.99
N PHE A 57 -8.10 2.32 -3.37
CA PHE A 57 -8.45 0.92 -3.20
C PHE A 57 -9.91 0.65 -3.61
N SER A 58 -10.13 -0.42 -4.39
CA SER A 58 -11.45 -0.92 -4.75
C SER A 58 -11.64 -2.32 -4.16
N ALA A 59 -12.59 -2.45 -3.23
CA ALA A 59 -12.94 -3.74 -2.63
C ALA A 59 -13.61 -4.69 -3.63
N GLU A 60 -14.42 -4.17 -4.55
CA GLU A 60 -15.13 -4.94 -5.58
C GLU A 60 -14.13 -5.54 -6.59
N GLU A 61 -13.20 -4.73 -7.08
CA GLU A 61 -12.16 -5.17 -8.02
C GLU A 61 -10.96 -5.81 -7.32
N LYS A 62 -10.89 -5.76 -5.98
CA LYS A 62 -9.77 -6.25 -5.17
C LYS A 62 -8.45 -5.60 -5.60
N LYS A 63 -8.52 -4.31 -5.93
CA LYS A 63 -7.50 -3.56 -6.65
C LYS A 63 -6.92 -2.46 -5.78
N LEU A 64 -5.60 -2.48 -5.62
CA LEU A 64 -4.80 -1.39 -5.09
C LEU A 64 -4.18 -0.61 -6.26
N THR A 65 -4.50 0.68 -6.35
CA THR A 65 -3.95 1.60 -7.35
C THR A 65 -2.96 2.54 -6.70
N LEU A 66 -1.78 2.67 -7.29
CA LEU A 66 -0.75 3.62 -6.89
C LEU A 66 -0.55 4.64 -8.01
N HIS A 67 -0.71 5.92 -7.69
CA HIS A 67 -0.31 7.02 -8.56
C HIS A 67 1.08 7.46 -8.13
N VAL A 68 2.04 7.35 -9.02
CA VAL A 68 3.45 7.55 -8.71
C VAL A 68 4.06 8.58 -9.64
N PHE A 69 4.97 9.39 -9.12
CA PHE A 69 5.78 10.30 -9.91
C PHE A 69 7.25 9.88 -9.87
N SER A 70 7.84 9.71 -11.04
CA SER A 70 9.27 9.41 -11.18
C SER A 70 9.95 10.40 -12.11
N SER A 71 11.13 10.88 -11.73
CA SER A 71 12.03 11.63 -12.62
C SER A 71 12.97 10.72 -13.41
N LEU A 72 12.89 9.40 -13.22
CA LEU A 72 13.80 8.41 -13.78
C LEU A 72 13.11 7.60 -14.88
N GLN A 73 13.90 7.12 -15.85
CA GLN A 73 13.39 6.17 -16.84
C GLN A 73 13.25 4.76 -16.26
N ASN A 74 14.15 4.35 -15.37
CA ASN A 74 14.17 3.00 -14.81
C ASN A 74 13.70 3.03 -13.36
N ASN A 75 12.54 2.44 -13.12
CA ASN A 75 11.88 2.44 -11.81
C ASN A 75 11.97 1.08 -11.17
N VAL A 76 12.17 1.07 -9.85
CA VAL A 76 12.24 -0.14 -9.02
C VAL A 76 11.41 0.09 -7.78
N ALA A 77 10.62 -0.92 -7.40
CA ALA A 77 9.88 -0.91 -6.15
C ALA A 77 9.80 -2.27 -5.48
N GLU A 78 9.86 -2.24 -4.16
CA GLU A 78 9.48 -3.32 -3.25
C GLU A 78 8.18 -2.91 -2.55
N ILE A 79 7.16 -3.75 -2.64
CA ILE A 79 5.84 -3.50 -2.07
C ILE A 79 5.47 -4.63 -1.14
N GLN A 80 5.11 -4.30 0.10
CA GLN A 80 4.60 -5.25 1.09
C GLN A 80 3.10 -5.05 1.25
N ILE A 81 2.34 -6.05 0.80
CA ILE A 81 0.88 -6.03 0.81
C ILE A 81 0.38 -6.97 1.91
N PRO A 82 -0.42 -6.48 2.89
CA PRO A 82 -1.04 -7.35 3.88
C PRO A 82 -1.95 -8.38 3.22
N LYS A 83 -1.73 -9.67 3.52
CA LYS A 83 -2.56 -10.77 2.99
C LYS A 83 -4.01 -10.74 3.47
N ASN A 84 -4.25 -10.04 4.56
CA ASN A 84 -5.59 -9.78 5.06
C ASN A 84 -6.27 -8.59 4.38
N LEU A 85 -5.58 -7.83 3.50
CA LEU A 85 -6.17 -6.83 2.61
C LEU A 85 -6.55 -7.46 1.26
N ILE A 86 -5.56 -7.86 0.47
CA ILE A 86 -5.71 -8.58 -0.80
C ILE A 86 -4.66 -9.70 -0.92
N ASN A 87 -5.01 -10.81 -1.58
CA ASN A 87 -4.15 -12.00 -1.61
C ASN A 87 -4.46 -12.95 -2.80
N GLY A 88 -3.69 -14.04 -2.85
CA GLY A 88 -3.73 -15.11 -3.83
C GLY A 88 -2.91 -14.78 -5.07
N ASN A 89 -3.41 -15.09 -6.26
CA ASN A 89 -2.71 -14.72 -7.49
C ASN A 89 -2.90 -13.23 -7.74
N PHE A 90 -1.81 -12.55 -8.14
CA PHE A 90 -1.84 -11.14 -8.45
C PHE A 90 -1.74 -10.91 -9.95
N THR A 91 -2.48 -9.92 -10.44
CA THR A 91 -2.32 -9.33 -11.77
C THR A 91 -1.86 -7.89 -11.60
N PHE A 92 -0.88 -7.47 -12.41
CA PHE A 92 -0.25 -6.16 -12.28
C PHE A 92 -0.32 -5.39 -13.59
N PHE A 93 -0.60 -4.10 -13.52
CA PHE A 93 -0.54 -3.20 -14.66
C PHE A 93 0.29 -1.97 -14.35
N VAL A 94 1.04 -1.50 -15.35
CA VAL A 94 1.66 -0.17 -15.37
C VAL A 94 1.09 0.57 -16.56
N ASN A 95 0.41 1.69 -16.32
CA ASN A 95 -0.27 2.50 -17.34
C ASN A 95 -1.20 1.66 -18.25
N GLY A 96 -1.89 0.67 -17.68
CA GLY A 96 -2.79 -0.23 -18.40
C GLY A 96 -2.10 -1.35 -19.19
N THR A 97 -0.77 -1.43 -19.17
CA THR A 97 -0.01 -2.55 -19.74
C THR A 97 0.30 -3.58 -18.66
N GLU A 98 -0.04 -4.85 -18.91
CA GLU A 98 0.23 -5.93 -17.95
C GLU A 98 1.74 -6.15 -17.77
N VAL A 99 2.15 -6.40 -16.53
CA VAL A 99 3.55 -6.69 -16.16
C VAL A 99 3.62 -7.89 -15.23
N PHE A 100 4.79 -8.52 -15.15
CA PHE A 100 4.98 -9.77 -14.40
C PHE A 100 6.10 -9.64 -13.36
N PRO A 101 5.83 -8.93 -12.24
CA PRO A 101 6.80 -8.76 -11.17
C PRO A 101 7.03 -10.06 -10.39
N SER A 102 8.14 -10.11 -9.66
CA SER A 102 8.43 -11.24 -8.78
C SER A 102 7.63 -11.11 -7.49
N VAL A 103 6.85 -12.14 -7.16
CA VAL A 103 6.04 -12.18 -5.93
C VAL A 103 6.54 -13.30 -5.02
N GLN A 104 6.86 -12.94 -3.78
CA GLN A 104 7.12 -13.87 -2.69
C GLN A 104 6.12 -13.63 -1.57
N ALA A 105 5.90 -14.59 -0.69
CA ALA A 105 4.91 -14.43 0.35
C ALA A 105 5.27 -15.23 1.61
N ASN A 106 4.86 -14.71 2.77
CA ASN A 106 4.87 -15.41 4.05
C ASN A 106 3.44 -15.46 4.63
N ASP A 107 3.27 -15.82 5.89
CA ASP A 107 1.93 -15.95 6.49
C ASP A 107 1.13 -14.64 6.56
N LYS A 108 1.81 -13.48 6.59
CA LYS A 108 1.19 -12.17 6.86
C LYS A 108 1.16 -11.24 5.65
N ILE A 109 2.18 -11.29 4.80
CA ILE A 109 2.36 -10.33 3.71
C ILE A 109 2.78 -11.02 2.41
N SER A 110 2.43 -10.36 1.31
CA SER A 110 2.94 -10.62 -0.02
C SER A 110 3.98 -9.54 -0.36
N PHE A 111 5.18 -9.97 -0.68
CA PHE A 111 6.29 -9.13 -1.13
C PHE A 111 6.32 -9.11 -2.66
N VAL A 112 6.18 -7.93 -3.25
CA VAL A 112 6.26 -7.72 -4.69
C VAL A 112 7.53 -6.93 -4.99
N PHE A 113 8.38 -7.48 -5.85
CA PHE A 113 9.51 -6.78 -6.44
C PHE A 113 9.21 -6.51 -7.91
N MET A 114 9.16 -5.24 -8.29
CA MET A 114 8.82 -4.83 -9.65
C MET A 114 9.79 -3.81 -10.23
N GLU A 115 9.99 -3.91 -11.54
CA GLU A 115 10.73 -2.94 -12.34
C GLU A 115 9.87 -2.49 -13.52
N PHE A 116 9.91 -1.21 -13.86
CA PHE A 116 9.23 -0.70 -15.05
C PHE A 116 9.91 0.53 -15.62
N ALA A 117 9.64 0.80 -16.90
CA ALA A 117 10.16 1.94 -17.62
C ALA A 117 9.12 3.08 -17.65
N GLY A 118 9.49 4.31 -17.29
CA GLY A 118 8.60 5.47 -17.44
C GLY A 118 8.95 6.68 -16.58
N ASN A 119 9.00 7.86 -17.19
CA ASN A 119 9.17 9.14 -16.51
C ASN A 119 7.80 9.83 -16.29
N GLY A 120 7.71 10.71 -15.30
CA GLY A 120 6.54 11.48 -14.95
C GLY A 120 5.54 10.66 -14.12
N THR A 121 4.27 11.01 -14.26
CA THR A 121 3.18 10.32 -13.57
C THR A 121 2.91 8.96 -14.22
N ASN A 122 2.94 7.92 -13.40
CA ASN A 122 2.61 6.56 -13.81
C ASN A 122 1.52 6.01 -12.87
N LYS A 123 0.66 5.15 -13.40
CA LYS A 123 -0.36 4.44 -12.64
C LYS A 123 0.00 2.97 -12.55
N ILE A 124 0.14 2.46 -11.33
CA ILE A 124 0.36 1.05 -11.04
C ILE A 124 -0.93 0.47 -10.47
N GLU A 125 -1.41 -0.64 -11.03
CA GLU A 125 -2.60 -1.35 -10.52
C GLU A 125 -2.19 -2.76 -10.10
N ILE A 126 -2.56 -3.14 -8.88
CA ILE A 126 -2.26 -4.44 -8.27
C ILE A 126 -3.59 -5.09 -7.90
N ILE A 127 -3.93 -6.18 -8.57
CA ILE A 127 -5.24 -6.84 -8.44
C ILE A 127 -5.02 -8.20 -7.80
N GLY A 128 -5.62 -8.42 -6.62
CA GLY A 128 -5.61 -9.72 -5.95
C GLY A 128 -6.81 -10.58 -6.34
N THR A 129 -6.70 -11.89 -6.13
CA THR A 129 -7.86 -12.81 -6.28
C THR A 129 -8.86 -12.75 -5.12
N THR A 130 -8.39 -12.41 -3.92
CA THR A 130 -9.22 -12.30 -2.72
C THR A 130 -9.07 -10.92 -2.08
N TYR A 131 -10.14 -10.43 -1.46
CA TYR A 131 -10.18 -9.22 -0.63
C TYR A 131 -10.77 -9.61 0.72
N LEU A 132 -10.19 -9.13 1.84
CA LEU A 132 -10.53 -9.49 3.22
C LEU A 132 -10.88 -10.98 3.35
N PRO A 133 -9.92 -11.85 3.70
CA PRO A 133 -10.07 -13.31 3.65
C PRO A 133 -11.50 -13.72 3.95
N GLU A 134 -12.22 -14.16 2.92
CA GLU A 134 -13.62 -14.56 3.09
C GLU A 134 -13.62 -15.62 4.19
N PHE A 135 -14.49 -15.48 5.19
CA PHE A 135 -14.67 -16.50 6.24
C PHE A 135 -15.27 -17.80 5.66
N SER A 136 -14.91 -18.21 4.45
CA SER A 136 -15.50 -19.30 3.69
C SER A 136 -15.59 -20.60 4.49
N ALA A 137 -14.57 -20.92 5.30
CA ALA A 137 -14.58 -22.12 6.14
C ALA A 137 -15.39 -21.96 7.45
N VAL A 138 -15.44 -20.77 8.04
CA VAL A 138 -15.98 -20.55 9.40
C VAL A 138 -17.42 -20.03 9.36
N ALA A 139 -17.78 -19.24 8.35
CA ALA A 139 -19.11 -18.66 8.20
C ALA A 139 -20.22 -19.72 8.13
N PRO A 140 -20.09 -20.84 7.39
CA PRO A 140 -21.10 -21.89 7.40
C PRO A 140 -21.26 -22.55 8.77
N LEU A 141 -20.17 -22.72 9.53
CA LEU A 141 -20.21 -23.28 10.88
C LEU A 141 -20.90 -22.33 11.87
N VAL A 142 -20.57 -21.04 11.83
CA VAL A 142 -21.20 -20.03 12.68
C VAL A 142 -22.70 -19.93 12.36
N LEU A 143 -23.06 -19.91 11.07
CA LEU A 143 -24.45 -19.90 10.63
C LEU A 143 -25.20 -21.17 11.07
N ALA A 144 -24.61 -22.36 10.87
CA ALA A 144 -25.21 -23.63 11.29
C ALA A 144 -25.40 -23.71 12.81
N SER A 145 -24.40 -23.27 13.59
CA SER A 145 -24.46 -23.28 15.06
C SER A 145 -25.54 -22.32 15.60
N SER A 146 -25.64 -21.12 15.03
CA SER A 146 -26.69 -20.15 15.40
C SER A 146 -28.10 -20.66 15.08
N LEU A 147 -28.28 -21.28 13.90
CA LEU A 147 -29.57 -21.86 13.50
C LEU A 147 -29.95 -23.07 14.36
N ALA A 148 -28.98 -23.94 14.68
CA ALA A 148 -29.19 -25.07 15.59
C ALA A 148 -29.61 -24.60 16.98
N GLY A 149 -28.97 -23.54 17.52
CA GLY A 149 -29.36 -22.91 18.78
C GLY A 149 -30.81 -22.43 18.78
N LEU A 150 -31.26 -21.75 17.72
CA LEU A 150 -32.64 -21.28 17.57
C LEU A 150 -33.65 -22.43 17.51
N LEU A 151 -33.33 -23.52 16.80
CA LEU A 151 -34.20 -24.69 16.71
C LEU A 151 -34.35 -25.40 18.07
N ILE A 152 -33.27 -25.52 18.84
CA ILE A 152 -33.29 -26.10 20.19
C ILE A 152 -34.14 -25.24 21.14
N LEU A 153 -33.99 -23.92 21.09
CA LEU A 153 -34.79 -22.98 21.87
C LEU A 153 -36.29 -23.07 21.54
N LYS A 154 -36.65 -23.11 20.25
CA LYS A 154 -38.05 -23.25 19.81
C LYS A 154 -38.68 -24.57 20.29
N ARG A 155 -37.91 -25.66 20.27
CA ARG A 155 -38.39 -26.98 20.73
C ARG A 155 -38.67 -27.01 22.24
N LYS A 156 -37.89 -26.28 23.05
CA LYS A 156 -38.14 -26.13 24.50
C LYS A 156 -39.32 -25.22 24.83
N SER A 157 -39.71 -24.31 23.94
CA SER A 157 -40.87 -23.43 24.15
C SER A 157 -42.23 -24.11 23.89
N PHE A 158 -42.24 -25.32 23.32
CA PHE A 158 -43.46 -26.06 22.93
C PHE A 158 -43.68 -27.34 23.77
N LEU A 159 -42.82 -27.57 24.77
CA LEU A 159 -42.93 -28.60 25.81
C LEU A 159 -43.16 -27.90 27.16
#